data_AF-L8MS60-F1
#
_entry.id   AF-L8MS60-F1
#
_cell.length_a   1.000
_cell.length_b   1.000
_cell.length_c   1.000
_cell.angle_alpha   90.00
_cell.angle_beta   90.00
_cell.angle_gamma   90.00
#
_symmetry.space_group_name_H-M   'P 1'
#
loop_
_entity.id
_entity.type
_entity.pdbx_description
1 polymer ?
#
loop_
_entity_poly.entity_id
_entity_poly.type
_entity_poly.pdbx_seq_one_letter_code
_entity_poly.pdbx_strand_id
1 'polypeptide(L)'
;MKIQMIKKLGIVSCLAVACAVVSPSVVRAQSNAGFILFGGIKDSALDYCLDSGTSGRSDRYYLEVKPQKFKVSEVIVTYPEHFTGSFDTSDIKLRVTDQCRGGKDLEIESATWDKETRRITIIPKEAIPSKTALRVVMSNVRNPDYGGFYQFDGRVMRADVPVPVYIGSWVITLD
;
A
#
# COMPACT_ATOMS: atom_id res chain seq x y z
N MET A 1 21.24 23.59 81.50
CA MET A 1 21.02 25.05 81.40
C MET A 1 20.52 25.37 79.99
N LYS A 2 19.76 26.46 79.87
CA LYS A 2 18.72 26.82 78.88
C LYS A 2 19.13 26.86 77.39
N ILE A 3 18.31 26.33 76.46
CA ILE A 3 17.29 26.96 75.56
C ILE A 3 17.89 27.84 74.43
N GLN A 4 17.72 27.45 73.14
CA GLN A 4 16.81 28.09 72.16
C GLN A 4 17.02 27.64 70.71
N MET A 5 15.88 27.36 70.08
CA MET A 5 15.62 27.26 68.63
C MET A 5 16.01 28.55 67.89
N ILE A 6 16.25 28.47 66.57
CA ILE A 6 15.52 29.26 65.55
C ILE A 6 15.81 28.73 64.12
N LYS A 7 14.76 28.85 63.30
CA LYS A 7 14.48 28.36 61.95
C LYS A 7 15.27 29.05 60.84
N LYS A 8 15.53 28.32 59.73
CA LYS A 8 15.43 28.77 58.31
C LYS A 8 15.12 27.50 57.50
N LEU A 9 13.91 27.23 56.97
CA LEU A 9 13.12 27.92 55.95
C LEU A 9 13.82 27.98 54.57
N GLY A 10 13.39 27.08 53.68
CA GLY A 10 13.07 27.44 52.29
C GLY A 10 13.83 26.72 51.17
N ILE A 11 13.05 26.14 50.24
CA ILE A 11 13.25 26.13 48.77
C ILE A 11 14.25 25.05 48.27
N VAL A 12 13.96 24.11 47.35
CA VAL A 12 12.86 23.91 46.41
C VAL A 12 12.83 22.43 45.99
N SER A 13 11.64 21.86 45.99
CA SER A 13 11.24 20.66 45.24
C SER A 13 11.08 21.06 43.78
N CYS A 14 11.87 20.46 42.85
CA CYS A 14 11.54 20.30 41.43
C CYS A 14 12.67 19.51 40.73
N LEU A 15 12.84 18.23 41.08
CA LEU A 15 13.55 17.28 40.21
C LEU A 15 12.58 16.16 39.83
N ALA A 16 11.39 16.56 39.40
CA ALA A 16 10.41 15.68 38.80
C ALA A 16 10.53 15.81 37.28
N VAL A 17 10.97 14.71 36.66
CA VAL A 17 10.45 14.23 35.37
C VAL A 17 10.53 15.24 34.21
N ALA A 18 11.72 15.39 33.62
CA ALA A 18 11.89 16.03 32.30
C ALA A 18 12.43 15.07 31.22
N CYS A 19 12.35 13.76 31.44
CA CYS A 19 12.57 12.73 30.40
C CYS A 19 11.25 12.07 29.98
N ALA A 20 10.15 12.83 30.01
CA ALA A 20 8.87 12.37 29.51
C ALA A 20 8.85 12.55 27.98
N VAL A 21 9.04 11.43 27.29
CA VAL A 21 8.36 11.06 26.03
C VAL A 21 8.33 12.14 24.93
N VAL A 22 9.45 12.29 24.22
CA VAL A 22 9.36 12.58 22.78
C VAL A 22 9.30 11.23 22.07
N SER A 23 8.15 10.58 22.16
CA SER A 23 7.82 9.52 21.22
C SER A 23 7.69 10.21 19.86
N PRO A 24 8.48 9.87 18.82
CA PRO A 24 8.16 10.34 17.49
C PRO A 24 6.76 9.82 17.19
N SER A 25 5.79 10.72 17.16
CA SER A 25 4.48 10.44 16.58
C SER A 25 4.77 9.98 15.17
N VAL A 26 4.61 8.68 14.91
CA VAL A 26 4.65 8.12 13.57
C VAL A 26 3.54 8.83 12.82
N VAL A 27 3.90 9.84 12.04
CA VAL A 27 2.98 10.48 11.11
C VAL A 27 2.71 9.42 10.06
N ARG A 28 1.66 8.62 10.28
CA ARG A 28 1.03 7.85 9.21
C ARG A 28 0.37 8.89 8.31
N ALA A 29 1.11 9.37 7.33
CA ALA A 29 0.53 10.04 6.18
C ALA A 29 -0.40 9.01 5.53
N GLN A 30 -1.70 9.20 5.72
CA GLN A 30 -2.73 8.39 5.09
C GLN A 30 -2.79 8.85 3.62
N SER A 31 -2.00 8.27 2.73
CA SER A 31 -2.24 8.42 1.29
C SER A 31 -3.39 7.51 0.86
N ASN A 32 -4.59 7.80 1.39
CA ASN A 32 -5.80 7.26 0.79
C ASN A 32 -5.94 7.86 -0.61
N ALA A 33 -6.48 7.07 -1.55
CA ALA A 33 -6.78 7.54 -2.90
C ALA A 33 -7.50 8.90 -2.84
N GLY A 34 -6.79 9.97 -3.23
CA GLY A 34 -7.34 11.32 -3.23
C GLY A 34 -8.57 11.40 -4.13
N PHE A 35 -9.50 12.30 -3.82
CA PHE A 35 -10.61 12.62 -4.72
C PHE A 35 -10.05 13.12 -6.06
N ILE A 36 -10.29 12.39 -7.14
CA ILE A 36 -9.85 12.82 -8.47
C ILE A 36 -10.97 13.59 -9.13
N LEU A 37 -10.86 14.92 -9.10
CA LEU A 37 -11.89 15.84 -9.58
C LEU A 37 -11.80 16.12 -11.09
N PHE A 38 -10.64 15.88 -11.72
CA PHE A 38 -10.46 16.13 -13.16
C PHE A 38 -9.48 15.10 -13.76
N GLY A 39 -9.97 14.31 -14.71
CA GLY A 39 -9.17 13.34 -15.46
C GLY A 39 -10.03 12.22 -16.01
N GLY A 40 -9.81 11.82 -17.26
CA GLY A 40 -10.50 10.70 -17.94
C GLY A 40 -10.12 9.33 -17.38
N ILE A 41 -10.23 9.15 -16.06
CA ILE A 41 -10.18 7.84 -15.43
C ILE A 41 -11.41 7.11 -15.94
N LYS A 42 -11.21 5.97 -16.60
CA LYS A 42 -12.33 5.07 -16.90
C LYS A 42 -12.93 4.59 -15.58
N ASP A 43 -13.99 5.27 -15.16
CA ASP A 43 -15.13 4.89 -14.32
C ASP A 43 -14.92 4.20 -12.96
N SER A 44 -13.70 3.90 -12.51
CA SER A 44 -13.49 3.27 -11.19
C SER A 44 -12.09 3.50 -10.62
N ALA A 45 -11.98 4.44 -9.68
CA ALA A 45 -10.83 4.48 -8.77
C ALA A 45 -10.86 3.24 -7.85
N LEU A 46 -9.73 2.56 -7.74
CA LEU A 46 -9.49 1.43 -6.87
C LEU A 46 -8.71 1.88 -5.63
N ASP A 47 -9.02 1.27 -4.49
CA ASP A 47 -8.34 1.60 -3.25
C ASP A 47 -6.91 1.02 -3.23
N TYR A 48 -6.01 1.70 -2.53
CA TYR A 48 -4.65 1.21 -2.31
C TYR A 48 -4.10 1.68 -0.97
N CYS A 49 -3.08 0.97 -0.49
CA CYS A 49 -2.27 1.40 0.64
C CYS A 49 -0.79 1.22 0.32
N LEU A 50 0.02 2.10 0.89
CA LEU A 50 1.48 2.02 0.87
C LEU A 50 1.99 1.85 2.32
N ASP A 51 3.18 1.27 2.49
CA ASP A 51 3.83 1.25 3.80
C ASP A 51 4.57 2.57 4.07
N SER A 52 5.22 3.16 3.05
CA SER A 52 5.93 4.45 3.15
C SER A 52 5.35 5.54 2.26
N GLY A 53 5.09 5.25 0.99
CA GLY A 53 4.71 6.22 -0.03
C GLY A 53 5.82 7.20 -0.43
N THR A 54 7.07 6.97 -0.03
CA THR A 54 8.17 7.93 -0.23
C THR A 54 8.89 7.66 -1.54
N SER A 55 9.10 8.70 -2.35
CA SER A 55 9.93 8.62 -3.55
C SER A 55 11.37 8.22 -3.20
N GLY A 56 12.10 7.63 -4.15
CA GLY A 56 13.49 7.28 -3.91
C GLY A 56 13.72 6.09 -2.96
N ARG A 57 12.67 5.43 -2.46
CA ARG A 57 12.75 4.36 -1.46
C ARG A 57 12.08 3.07 -1.90
N SER A 58 12.48 1.97 -1.25
CA SER A 58 11.74 0.71 -1.34
C SER A 58 10.49 0.77 -0.49
N ASP A 59 9.41 0.18 -0.98
CA ASP A 59 8.08 0.24 -0.37
C ASP A 59 7.30 -1.06 -0.61
N ARG A 60 6.13 -1.16 0.02
CA ARG A 60 5.16 -2.22 -0.20
C ARG A 60 3.82 -1.65 -0.58
N TYR A 61 3.31 -2.12 -1.71
CA TYR A 61 2.04 -1.67 -2.27
C TYR A 61 0.96 -2.72 -2.00
N TYR A 62 -0.23 -2.26 -1.62
CA TYR A 62 -1.41 -3.08 -1.37
C TYR A 62 -2.55 -2.61 -2.28
N LEU A 63 -2.64 -3.17 -3.47
CA LEU A 63 -3.55 -2.72 -4.52
C LEU A 63 -4.87 -3.50 -4.47
N GLU A 64 -5.99 -2.84 -4.20
CA GLU A 64 -7.31 -3.48 -4.13
C GLU A 64 -7.76 -4.00 -5.50
N VAL A 65 -8.20 -5.26 -5.53
CA VAL A 65 -8.96 -5.81 -6.64
C VAL A 65 -10.37 -6.09 -6.16
N LYS A 66 -11.33 -5.29 -6.66
CA LYS A 66 -12.74 -5.41 -6.27
C LYS A 66 -13.30 -6.81 -6.54
N PRO A 67 -14.24 -7.31 -5.73
CA PRO A 67 -14.87 -8.61 -5.96
C PRO A 67 -15.52 -8.74 -7.33
N GLN A 68 -15.15 -9.78 -8.06
CA GLN A 68 -15.66 -10.03 -9.42
C GLN A 68 -16.86 -10.98 -9.41
N LYS A 69 -17.78 -10.84 -10.38
CA LYS A 69 -18.96 -11.71 -10.50
C LYS A 69 -18.64 -13.11 -11.09
N PHE A 70 -17.40 -13.33 -11.49
CA PHE A 70 -16.89 -14.55 -12.14
C PHE A 70 -15.60 -15.01 -11.45
N LYS A 71 -15.13 -16.23 -11.79
CA LYS A 71 -13.84 -16.73 -11.34
C LYS A 71 -12.70 -16.04 -12.08
N VAL A 72 -11.66 -15.62 -11.36
CA VAL A 72 -10.51 -14.90 -11.91
C VAL A 72 -9.34 -15.87 -12.09
N SER A 73 -8.81 -15.97 -13.32
CA SER A 73 -7.65 -16.83 -13.65
C SER A 73 -6.33 -16.06 -13.73
N GLU A 74 -6.35 -14.73 -13.84
CA GLU A 74 -5.15 -13.90 -13.94
C GLU A 74 -5.48 -12.49 -13.44
N VAL A 75 -4.53 -11.85 -12.76
CA VAL A 75 -4.56 -10.42 -12.43
C VAL A 75 -3.46 -9.72 -13.19
N ILE A 76 -3.82 -8.63 -13.87
CA ILE A 76 -2.92 -7.84 -14.72
C ILE A 76 -2.89 -6.42 -14.18
N VAL A 77 -1.68 -5.91 -13.94
CA VAL A 77 -1.43 -4.54 -13.52
C VAL A 77 -0.57 -3.86 -14.59
N THR A 78 -1.03 -2.75 -15.15
CA THR A 78 -0.22 -1.91 -16.05
C THR A 78 0.09 -0.58 -15.41
N TYR A 79 1.25 0.00 -15.71
CA TYR A 79 1.73 1.23 -15.08
C TYR A 79 2.15 2.27 -16.14
N PRO A 80 2.20 3.57 -15.77
CA PRO A 80 2.41 4.61 -16.76
C PRO A 80 3.89 4.69 -17.16
N GLU A 81 4.16 5.22 -18.35
CA GLU A 81 5.52 5.29 -18.90
C GLU A 81 6.49 6.08 -18.02
N HIS A 82 6.00 7.11 -17.33
CA HIS A 82 6.83 7.94 -16.45
C HIS A 82 7.10 7.31 -15.07
N PHE A 83 6.57 6.13 -14.75
CA PHE A 83 6.97 5.40 -13.55
C PHE A 83 8.31 4.71 -13.78
N THR A 84 9.38 5.28 -13.23
CA THR A 84 10.76 4.79 -13.38
C THR A 84 11.21 3.81 -12.29
N GLY A 85 10.27 3.34 -11.46
CA GLY A 85 10.53 2.38 -10.39
C GLY A 85 10.79 0.95 -10.87
N SER A 86 11.01 0.03 -9.92
CA SER A 86 11.22 -1.39 -10.21
C SER A 86 10.43 -2.31 -9.29
N PHE A 87 10.06 -3.48 -9.79
CA PHE A 87 9.29 -4.48 -9.07
C PHE A 87 10.09 -5.75 -8.85
N ASP A 88 9.97 -6.34 -7.67
CA ASP A 88 10.49 -7.66 -7.33
C ASP A 88 9.39 -8.70 -7.50
N THR A 89 9.41 -9.44 -8.62
CA THR A 89 8.37 -10.44 -8.92
C THR A 89 8.36 -11.62 -7.95
N SER A 90 9.45 -11.85 -7.21
CA SER A 90 9.54 -12.94 -6.24
C SER A 90 8.79 -12.64 -4.93
N ASP A 91 8.49 -11.37 -4.66
CA ASP A 91 7.77 -10.91 -3.47
C ASP A 91 6.43 -10.23 -3.82
N ILE A 92 5.84 -10.65 -4.95
CA ILE A 92 4.46 -10.33 -5.32
C ILE A 92 3.53 -11.45 -4.84
N LYS A 93 2.40 -11.08 -4.23
CA LYS A 93 1.41 -12.02 -3.70
C LYS A 93 -0.01 -11.58 -4.02
N LEU A 94 -0.92 -12.54 -4.02
CA LEU A 94 -2.36 -12.30 -3.95
C LEU A 94 -2.84 -12.60 -2.55
N ARG A 95 -3.54 -11.65 -1.91
CA ARG A 95 -4.04 -11.81 -0.55
C ARG A 95 -5.55 -11.65 -0.50
N VAL A 96 -6.24 -12.63 0.10
CA VAL A 96 -7.68 -12.54 0.35
C VAL A 96 -7.91 -11.64 1.55
N THR A 97 -8.37 -10.42 1.28
CA THR A 97 -8.66 -9.36 2.25
C THR A 97 -9.36 -8.20 1.55
N ASP A 98 -10.27 -7.54 2.25
CA ASP A 98 -10.81 -6.22 1.90
C ASP A 98 -9.98 -5.08 2.55
N GLN A 99 -9.30 -5.38 3.65
CA GLN A 99 -8.44 -4.45 4.37
C GLN A 99 -7.06 -4.29 3.73
N CYS A 100 -6.43 -3.13 3.93
CA CYS A 100 -5.07 -2.86 3.47
C CYS A 100 -4.01 -3.80 4.05
N ARG A 101 -4.23 -4.35 5.24
CA ARG A 101 -3.26 -5.20 5.94
C ARG A 101 -3.98 -6.39 6.55
N GLY A 102 -3.23 -7.46 6.82
CA GLY A 102 -3.81 -8.74 7.21
C GLY A 102 -4.42 -9.50 6.04
N GLY A 103 -5.03 -10.65 6.32
CA GLY A 103 -5.57 -11.57 5.32
C GLY A 103 -4.69 -12.81 5.08
N LYS A 104 -5.14 -13.66 4.15
CA LYS A 104 -4.47 -14.92 3.81
C LYS A 104 -3.88 -14.86 2.41
N ASP A 105 -2.60 -15.20 2.27
CA ASP A 105 -1.94 -15.33 0.97
C ASP A 105 -2.50 -16.53 0.20
N LEU A 106 -2.76 -16.32 -1.09
CA LEU A 106 -3.03 -17.38 -2.06
C LEU A 106 -1.71 -17.87 -2.64
N GLU A 107 -1.66 -19.16 -2.98
CA GLU A 107 -0.58 -19.69 -3.80
C GLU A 107 -0.69 -19.12 -5.21
N ILE A 108 0.42 -18.59 -5.72
CA ILE A 108 0.54 -18.15 -7.11
C ILE A 108 1.39 -19.15 -7.88
N GLU A 109 1.00 -19.39 -9.13
CA GLU A 109 1.81 -20.16 -10.08
C GLU A 109 2.98 -19.31 -10.57
N SER A 110 2.72 -18.04 -10.92
CA SER A 110 3.78 -17.13 -11.36
C SER A 110 3.40 -15.66 -11.19
N ALA A 111 4.42 -14.82 -11.09
CA ALA A 111 4.34 -13.38 -11.30
C ALA A 111 5.44 -12.98 -12.29
N THR A 112 5.08 -12.23 -13.32
CA THR A 112 6.01 -11.79 -14.38
C THR A 112 5.93 -10.28 -14.54
N TRP A 113 7.06 -9.66 -14.88
CA TRP A 113 7.16 -8.23 -15.15
C TRP A 113 7.76 -8.00 -16.52
N ASP A 114 6.91 -7.54 -17.44
CA ASP A 114 7.29 -7.12 -18.78
C ASP A 114 7.48 -5.60 -18.79
N LYS A 115 8.73 -5.18 -18.97
CA LYS A 115 9.12 -3.78 -19.00
C LYS A 115 8.73 -3.09 -20.30
N GLU A 116 8.73 -3.82 -21.41
CA GLU A 116 8.41 -3.27 -22.74
C GLU A 116 6.94 -2.89 -22.81
N THR A 117 6.07 -3.79 -22.33
CA THR A 117 4.61 -3.56 -22.31
C THR A 117 4.10 -2.90 -21.03
N ARG A 118 5.01 -2.60 -20.08
CA ARG A 118 4.71 -2.03 -18.76
C ARG A 118 3.61 -2.80 -18.03
N ARG A 119 3.76 -4.11 -18.00
CA ARG A 119 2.75 -5.05 -17.51
C ARG A 119 3.33 -5.98 -16.46
N ILE A 120 2.60 -6.14 -15.37
CA ILE A 120 2.81 -7.18 -14.37
C ILE A 120 1.63 -8.15 -14.50
N THR A 121 1.93 -9.41 -14.71
CA THR A 121 0.94 -10.49 -14.82
C THR A 121 1.12 -11.45 -13.66
N ILE A 122 0.05 -11.73 -12.93
CA ILE A 122 0.04 -12.61 -11.76
C ILE A 122 -0.99 -13.72 -12.00
N ILE A 123 -0.52 -14.95 -11.97
CA ILE A 123 -1.33 -16.15 -12.21
C ILE A 123 -1.46 -16.90 -10.88
N PRO A 124 -2.66 -16.98 -10.26
CA PRO A 124 -2.89 -17.81 -9.10
C PRO A 124 -2.83 -19.30 -9.47
N LYS A 125 -2.39 -20.15 -8.54
CA LYS A 125 -2.32 -21.61 -8.77
C LYS A 125 -3.70 -22.24 -9.03
N GLU A 126 -4.73 -21.69 -8.42
CA GLU A 126 -6.12 -22.04 -8.65
C GLU A 126 -6.92 -20.77 -8.98
N ALA A 127 -7.90 -20.89 -9.87
CA ALA A 127 -8.76 -19.77 -10.22
C ALA A 127 -9.48 -19.24 -8.98
N ILE A 128 -9.37 -17.93 -8.75
CA ILE A 128 -9.93 -17.25 -7.58
C ILE A 128 -11.46 -17.32 -7.67
N PRO A 129 -12.17 -17.77 -6.61
CA PRO A 129 -13.62 -17.81 -6.61
C PRO A 129 -14.26 -16.43 -6.84
N SER A 130 -15.44 -16.41 -7.46
CA SER A 130 -16.25 -15.19 -7.60
C SER A 130 -16.57 -14.58 -6.23
N LYS A 131 -16.77 -13.26 -6.19
CA LYS A 131 -17.10 -12.46 -5.00
C LYS A 131 -16.02 -12.48 -3.92
N THR A 132 -14.81 -12.90 -4.25
CA THR A 132 -13.65 -12.81 -3.35
C THR A 132 -13.09 -11.39 -3.40
N ALA A 133 -12.93 -10.74 -2.24
CA ALA A 133 -12.15 -9.51 -2.11
C ALA A 133 -10.68 -9.87 -1.99
N LEU A 134 -9.83 -9.18 -2.75
CA LEU A 134 -8.40 -9.45 -2.77
C LEU A 134 -7.58 -8.18 -2.92
N ARG A 135 -6.32 -8.29 -2.50
CA ARG A 135 -5.27 -7.31 -2.81
C ARG A 135 -4.10 -7.97 -3.51
N VAL A 136 -3.56 -7.28 -4.50
CA VAL A 136 -2.21 -7.54 -4.99
C VAL A 136 -1.25 -6.88 -4.00
N VAL A 137 -0.39 -7.68 -3.39
CA VAL A 137 0.65 -7.19 -2.47
C VAL A 137 1.97 -7.25 -3.21
N MET A 138 2.58 -6.11 -3.47
CA MET A 138 3.88 -6.01 -4.12
C MET A 138 4.87 -5.50 -3.09
N SER A 139 5.75 -6.35 -2.60
CA SER A 139 6.82 -5.96 -1.69
C SER A 139 8.08 -5.57 -2.47
N ASN A 140 8.97 -4.84 -1.80
CA ASN A 140 10.26 -4.40 -2.35
C ASN A 140 10.13 -3.61 -3.67
N VAL A 141 9.04 -2.86 -3.82
CA VAL A 141 8.86 -1.94 -4.95
C VAL A 141 9.82 -0.78 -4.76
N ARG A 142 10.76 -0.57 -5.68
CA ARG A 142 11.59 0.64 -5.68
C ARG A 142 10.76 1.74 -6.32
N ASN A 143 10.40 2.75 -5.54
CA ASN A 143 9.65 3.90 -6.02
C ASN A 143 10.49 4.73 -7.00
N PRO A 144 9.91 5.49 -7.94
CA PRO A 144 10.62 6.51 -8.72
C PRO A 144 11.32 7.53 -7.80
N ASP A 145 12.38 8.18 -8.28
CA ASP A 145 13.11 9.18 -7.47
C ASP A 145 12.31 10.47 -7.24
N TYR A 146 11.35 10.77 -8.14
CA TYR A 146 10.48 11.94 -8.03
C TYR A 146 9.09 11.53 -7.50
N GLY A 147 8.58 12.29 -6.53
CA GLY A 147 7.20 12.18 -6.08
C GLY A 147 6.20 12.58 -7.17
N GLY A 148 4.92 12.30 -6.94
CA GLY A 148 3.83 12.62 -7.86
C GLY A 148 2.76 11.53 -7.96
N PHE A 149 1.93 11.64 -8.99
CA PHE A 149 0.81 10.73 -9.25
C PHE A 149 1.14 9.73 -10.35
N TYR A 150 0.86 8.46 -10.09
CA TYR A 150 1.10 7.36 -11.01
C TYR A 150 -0.17 6.52 -11.12
N GLN A 151 -0.80 6.55 -12.29
CA GLN A 151 -2.00 5.75 -12.56
C GLN A 151 -1.61 4.34 -13.01
N PHE A 152 -1.89 3.36 -12.15
CA PHE A 152 -1.79 1.95 -12.45
C PHE A 152 -3.19 1.45 -12.83
N ASP A 153 -3.32 0.74 -13.95
CA ASP A 153 -4.60 0.15 -14.36
C ASP A 153 -4.66 -1.34 -14.02
N GLY A 154 -5.78 -1.77 -13.46
CA GLY A 154 -6.09 -3.16 -13.17
C GLY A 154 -6.94 -3.81 -14.25
N ARG A 155 -6.58 -5.03 -14.65
CA ARG A 155 -7.41 -5.94 -15.44
C ARG A 155 -7.38 -7.32 -14.83
N VAL A 156 -8.41 -8.12 -15.08
CA VAL A 156 -8.49 -9.52 -14.66
C VAL A 156 -8.93 -10.40 -15.83
N MET A 157 -8.37 -11.60 -15.94
CA MET A 157 -8.84 -12.61 -16.88
C MET A 157 -9.95 -13.46 -16.24
N ARG A 158 -11.02 -13.73 -16.98
CA ARG A 158 -12.03 -14.69 -16.53
C ARG A 158 -11.55 -16.11 -16.77
N ALA A 159 -11.86 -17.02 -15.86
CA ALA A 159 -11.52 -18.42 -16.02
C ALA A 159 -12.39 -19.16 -17.06
N ASP A 160 -13.60 -18.65 -17.31
CA ASP A 160 -14.57 -19.25 -18.25
C ASP A 160 -14.42 -18.76 -19.69
N VAL A 161 -13.90 -17.54 -19.88
CA VAL A 161 -13.68 -16.92 -21.18
C VAL A 161 -12.36 -16.13 -21.14
N PRO A 162 -11.43 -16.34 -22.07
CA PRO A 162 -10.12 -15.68 -22.07
C PRO A 162 -10.21 -14.23 -22.59
N VAL A 163 -11.03 -13.40 -21.93
CA VAL A 163 -11.17 -11.97 -22.21
C VAL A 163 -10.77 -11.17 -20.97
N PRO A 164 -9.75 -10.30 -21.06
CA PRO A 164 -9.40 -9.38 -19.98
C PRO A 164 -10.53 -8.37 -19.72
N VAL A 165 -10.94 -8.27 -18.47
CA VAL A 165 -11.91 -7.29 -17.98
C VAL A 165 -11.17 -6.19 -17.23
N TYR A 166 -11.36 -4.94 -17.63
CA TYR A 166 -10.84 -3.80 -16.90
C TYR A 166 -11.64 -3.59 -15.61
N ILE A 167 -10.93 -3.43 -14.49
CA ILE A 167 -11.55 -3.33 -13.14
C ILE A 167 -11.41 -1.96 -12.50
N GLY A 168 -10.60 -1.06 -13.08
CA GLY A 168 -10.36 0.27 -12.57
C GLY A 168 -8.88 0.63 -12.53
N SER A 169 -8.55 1.75 -11.88
CA SER A 169 -7.18 2.23 -11.73
C SER A 169 -6.85 2.58 -10.28
N TRP A 170 -5.63 2.28 -9.86
CA TRP A 170 -5.02 2.82 -8.65
C TRP A 170 -4.24 4.08 -9.01
N VAL A 171 -4.57 5.22 -8.41
CA VAL A 171 -3.80 6.46 -8.61
C VAL A 171 -2.85 6.62 -7.43
N ILE A 172 -1.68 5.99 -7.57
CA ILE A 172 -0.67 5.94 -6.54
C ILE A 172 -0.04 7.32 -6.40
N THR A 173 -0.09 7.86 -5.18
CA THR A 173 0.56 9.11 -4.80
C THR A 173 1.83 8.81 -4.04
N LEU A 174 2.95 9.36 -4.51
CA LEU A 174 4.25 9.28 -3.84
C LEU A 174 4.71 10.67 -3.42
N ASP A 175 5.26 10.76 -2.21
CA ASP A 175 5.78 11.99 -1.59
C ASP A 175 7.27 12.19 -1.89
#